data_AF-A0A7S0JDB6-F1
#
_entry.id   AF-A0A7S0JDB6-F1
#
_cell.length_a   1.000
_cell.length_b   1.000
_cell.length_c   1.000
_cell.angle_alpha   90.00
_cell.angle_beta   90.00
_cell.angle_gamma   90.00
#
_symmetry.space_group_name_H-M   'P 1'
#
loop_
_entity.id
_entity.type
_entity.pdbx_description
1 polymer ?
#
loop_
_entity_poly.entity_id
_entity_poly.type
_entity_poly.pdbx_seq_one_letter_code
_entity_poly.pdbx_strand_id
1 'polypeptide(L)'
;VVTRWYRAPELLVQNVAYDSAVDMWSIGCILAEVLGVKALFPGKDSLHQLRLIIEKLGAPSDDELAGVENEQAARYVSSLRDKAKQPSGVEGLAGLFPSASAPLIDLLHRLVPF
;
A
#
# COMPACT_ATOMS: atom_id res chain seq x y z
N VAL A 1 3.38 0.75 -21.40
CA VAL A 1 4.32 1.00 -20.27
C VAL A 1 3.72 2.10 -19.41
N VAL A 2 3.40 1.79 -18.16
CA VAL A 2 3.08 2.76 -17.09
C VAL A 2 3.75 2.22 -15.84
N THR A 3 4.45 3.06 -15.07
CA THR A 3 5.15 2.66 -13.84
C THR A 3 4.12 2.24 -12.79
N ARG A 4 4.12 0.94 -12.42
CA ARG A 4 3.16 0.35 -11.48
C ARG A 4 3.35 0.83 -10.02
N TRP A 5 4.51 1.40 -9.71
CA TRP A 5 4.95 1.70 -8.36
C TRP A 5 4.02 2.64 -7.58
N TYR A 6 3.22 3.43 -8.29
CA TYR A 6 2.30 4.41 -7.74
C TYR A 6 0.83 3.96 -7.78
N ARG A 7 0.54 2.73 -8.26
CA ARG A 7 -0.85 2.26 -8.36
C ARG A 7 -1.40 1.85 -6.99
N ALA A 8 -2.62 2.29 -6.74
CA ALA A 8 -3.41 1.95 -5.57
C ALA A 8 -3.83 0.45 -5.57
N PRO A 9 -3.97 -0.19 -4.40
CA PRO A 9 -4.23 -1.62 -4.26
C PRO A 9 -5.53 -2.08 -4.95
N GLU A 10 -6.60 -1.28 -4.92
CA GLU A 10 -7.88 -1.50 -5.60
C GLU A 10 -7.71 -1.68 -7.12
N LEU A 11 -6.78 -0.95 -7.73
CA LEU A 11 -6.43 -1.10 -9.15
C LEU A 11 -5.62 -2.38 -9.43
N LEU A 12 -4.91 -2.90 -8.42
CA LEU A 12 -4.11 -4.13 -8.54
C LEU A 12 -4.97 -5.38 -8.38
N VAL A 13 -6.00 -5.33 -7.53
CA VAL A 13 -6.98 -6.41 -7.35
C VAL A 13 -8.10 -6.40 -8.40
N GLN A 14 -8.08 -5.42 -9.31
CA GLN A 14 -9.05 -5.23 -10.39
C GLN A 14 -10.47 -4.97 -9.87
N ASN A 15 -10.60 -4.14 -8.83
CA ASN A 15 -11.92 -3.70 -8.40
C ASN A 15 -12.57 -2.84 -9.49
N VAL A 16 -13.84 -3.08 -9.79
CA VAL A 16 -14.57 -2.36 -10.85
C VAL A 16 -14.92 -0.94 -10.38
N ALA A 17 -15.12 -0.76 -9.07
CA ALA A 17 -15.37 0.53 -8.44
C ALA A 17 -14.07 1.10 -7.87
N TYR A 18 -13.59 2.20 -8.45
CA TYR A 18 -12.54 3.05 -7.88
C TYR A 18 -12.90 4.52 -8.13
N ASP A 19 -12.37 5.42 -7.31
CA ASP A 19 -12.66 6.86 -7.38
C ASP A 19 -11.36 7.67 -7.40
N SER A 20 -11.45 8.98 -7.12
CA SER A 20 -10.28 9.87 -7.04
C SER A 20 -9.29 9.55 -5.91
N ALA A 21 -9.62 8.65 -4.97
CA ALA A 21 -8.70 8.24 -3.91
C ALA A 21 -7.44 7.53 -4.47
N VAL A 22 -7.53 6.91 -5.66
CA VAL A 22 -6.36 6.33 -6.36
C VAL A 22 -5.25 7.35 -6.62
N ASP A 23 -5.63 8.62 -6.85
CA ASP A 23 -4.68 9.71 -7.06
C ASP A 23 -4.03 10.13 -5.74
N MET A 24 -4.79 10.13 -4.64
CA MET A 24 -4.26 10.41 -3.30
C MET A 24 -3.27 9.35 -2.86
N TRP A 25 -3.53 8.08 -3.17
CA TRP A 25 -2.57 6.99 -3.00
C TRP A 25 -1.27 7.22 -3.78
N SER A 26 -1.40 7.64 -5.03
CA SER A 26 -0.26 7.96 -5.89
C SER A 26 0.58 9.10 -5.29
N ILE A 27 -0.07 10.13 -4.76
CA ILE A 27 0.57 11.25 -4.06
C ILE A 27 1.31 10.76 -2.81
N GLY A 28 0.72 9.85 -2.03
CA GLY A 28 1.37 9.24 -0.86
C GLY A 28 2.66 8.51 -1.24
N CYS A 29 2.63 7.72 -2.32
CA CYS A 29 3.81 7.05 -2.86
C CYS A 29 4.90 8.04 -3.28
N ILE A 30 4.54 9.14 -3.95
CA ILE A 30 5.48 10.20 -4.36
C ILE A 30 6.07 10.91 -3.14
N LEU A 31 5.25 11.24 -2.14
CA LEU A 31 5.71 11.88 -0.91
C LEU A 31 6.74 11.00 -0.20
N ALA A 32 6.46 9.71 -0.05
CA ALA A 32 7.40 8.77 0.52
C ALA A 32 8.71 8.67 -0.28
N GLU A 33 8.65 8.74 -1.61
CA GLU A 33 9.83 8.75 -2.47
C GLU A 33 10.66 10.02 -2.31
N VAL A 34 10.02 11.19 -2.14
CA VAL A 34 10.72 12.44 -1.82
C VAL A 34 11.44 12.34 -0.46
N LEU A 35 10.83 11.67 0.53
CA LEU A 35 11.44 11.48 1.86
C LEU A 35 12.59 10.48 1.86
N GLY A 36 12.46 9.37 1.11
CA GLY A 36 13.43 8.27 1.11
C GLY A 36 14.42 8.27 -0.05
N VAL A 37 14.22 9.13 -1.05
CA VAL A 37 14.95 9.17 -2.33
C VAL A 37 14.88 7.83 -3.08
N LYS A 38 13.87 7.02 -2.79
CA LYS A 38 13.64 5.68 -3.32
C LYS A 38 12.15 5.40 -3.37
N ALA A 39 11.69 4.76 -4.44
CA ALA A 39 10.30 4.35 -4.59
C ALA A 39 9.84 3.50 -3.39
N LEU A 40 8.68 3.84 -2.83
CA LEU A 40 8.12 3.15 -1.67
C LEU A 40 7.76 1.68 -2.00
N PHE A 41 7.23 1.44 -3.20
CA PHE A 41 6.79 0.12 -3.66
C PHE A 41 7.34 -0.21 -5.06
N PRO A 42 8.60 -0.66 -5.18
CA PRO A 42 9.21 -0.99 -6.47
C PRO A 42 8.81 -2.40 -6.96
N GLY A 43 7.51 -2.62 -7.20
CA GLY A 43 6.99 -3.91 -7.66
C GLY A 43 7.39 -4.25 -9.10
N LYS A 44 7.58 -5.55 -9.36
CA LYS A 44 7.99 -6.11 -10.67
C LYS A 44 6.76 -6.47 -11.52
N ASP A 45 5.76 -7.05 -10.86
CA ASP A 45 4.46 -7.42 -11.40
C ASP A 45 3.36 -6.98 -10.40
N SER A 46 2.08 -7.22 -10.72
CA SER A 46 0.96 -6.79 -9.86
C SER A 46 0.92 -7.53 -8.51
N LEU A 47 1.29 -8.81 -8.48
CA LEU A 47 1.30 -9.60 -7.25
C LEU A 47 2.45 -9.17 -6.33
N HIS A 48 3.64 -8.95 -6.91
CA HIS A 48 4.78 -8.43 -6.17
C HIS A 48 4.51 -7.02 -5.62
N GLN A 49 3.85 -6.15 -6.39
CA GLN A 49 3.43 -4.83 -5.92
C GLN A 49 2.50 -4.94 -4.70
N LEU A 50 1.46 -5.77 -4.80
CA LEU A 50 0.49 -5.98 -3.72
C LEU A 50 1.15 -6.56 -2.46
N ARG A 51 2.11 -7.47 -2.64
CA ARG A 51 2.91 -8.00 -1.54
C ARG A 51 3.73 -6.91 -0.84
N LEU A 52 4.41 -6.04 -1.59
CA LEU A 52 5.19 -4.94 -1.00
C LEU A 52 4.31 -3.96 -0.22
N ILE A 53 3.09 -3.70 -0.70
CA ILE A 53 2.10 -2.87 -0.03
C ILE A 53 1.76 -3.48 1.34
N ILE A 54 1.36 -4.76 1.35
CA ILE A 54 0.97 -5.46 2.58
C ILE A 54 2.13 -5.60 3.57
N GLU A 55 3.34 -5.85 3.07
CA GLU A 55 4.54 -5.98 3.93
C GLU A 55 4.90 -4.67 4.65
N LYS A 56 4.59 -3.49 4.07
CA LYS A 56 4.94 -2.18 4.63
C LYS A 56 3.78 -1.53 5.40
N LEU A 57 2.57 -1.64 4.88
CA LEU A 57 1.40 -0.95 5.45
C LEU A 57 0.53 -1.88 6.31
N GLY A 58 0.66 -3.18 6.13
CA GLY A 58 -0.14 -4.18 6.82
C GLY A 58 -1.18 -4.78 5.88
N ALA A 59 -1.80 -5.88 6.32
CA ALA A 59 -2.90 -6.48 5.60
C ALA A 59 -4.21 -5.73 5.88
N PRO A 60 -5.13 -5.65 4.90
CA PRO A 60 -6.47 -5.15 5.15
C PRO A 60 -7.20 -5.95 6.22
N SER A 61 -8.18 -5.30 6.81
CA SER A 61 -9.23 -5.93 7.61
C SER A 61 -10.07 -6.90 6.76
N ASP A 62 -10.77 -7.82 7.44
CA ASP A 62 -11.69 -8.75 6.75
C ASP A 62 -12.83 -7.99 6.04
N ASP A 63 -13.25 -6.83 6.56
CA ASP A 63 -14.30 -5.98 5.97
C ASP A 63 -13.83 -5.33 4.66
N GLU A 64 -12.62 -4.77 4.63
CA GLU A 64 -12.01 -4.23 3.40
C GLU A 64 -11.81 -5.33 2.35
N LEU A 65 -11.43 -6.53 2.80
CA LEU A 65 -11.23 -7.67 1.92
C LEU A 65 -12.54 -8.21 1.34
N ALA A 66 -13.64 -8.12 2.09
CA ALA A 66 -14.97 -8.50 1.62
C ALA A 66 -15.47 -7.61 0.47
N GLY A 67 -14.94 -6.38 0.34
CA GLY A 67 -15.21 -5.48 -0.78
C GLY A 67 -14.47 -5.85 -2.08
N VAL A 68 -13.55 -6.81 -2.05
CA VAL A 68 -12.79 -7.24 -3.22
C VAL A 68 -13.57 -8.28 -4.02
N GLU A 69 -14.11 -7.88 -5.17
CA GLU A 69 -14.88 -8.78 -6.07
C GLU A 69 -14.04 -9.94 -6.63
N ASN A 70 -12.72 -9.74 -6.77
CA ASN A 70 -11.80 -10.75 -7.28
C ASN A 70 -11.42 -11.75 -6.18
N GLU A 71 -12.11 -12.89 -6.12
CA GLU A 71 -11.85 -13.94 -5.13
C GLU A 71 -10.39 -14.42 -5.10
N GLN A 72 -9.71 -14.50 -6.25
CA GLN A 72 -8.33 -14.95 -6.30
C GLN A 72 -7.39 -13.93 -5.67
N ALA A 73 -7.62 -12.65 -5.92
CA ALA A 73 -6.89 -11.56 -5.30
C ALA A 73 -7.15 -11.52 -3.79
N ALA A 74 -8.41 -11.65 -3.36
CA ALA A 74 -8.78 -11.69 -1.95
C ALA A 74 -8.08 -12.84 -1.20
N ARG A 75 -8.10 -14.06 -1.76
CA ARG A 75 -7.39 -15.21 -1.20
C ARG A 75 -5.88 -14.98 -1.13
N TYR A 76 -5.30 -14.37 -2.15
CA TYR A 76 -3.87 -14.05 -2.16
C TYR A 76 -3.50 -13.06 -1.05
N VAL A 77 -4.25 -11.96 -0.91
CA VAL A 77 -4.06 -10.97 0.15
C VAL A 77 -4.20 -11.60 1.53
N SER A 78 -5.22 -12.43 1.75
CA SER A 78 -5.39 -13.18 3.01
C SER A 78 -4.18 -14.06 3.31
N SER A 79 -3.60 -14.73 2.31
CA SER A 79 -2.41 -15.59 2.51
C SER A 79 -1.14 -14.81 2.86
N LEU A 80 -1.10 -13.51 2.56
CA LEU A 80 0.01 -12.62 2.89
C LEU A 80 -0.11 -12.06 4.31
N ARG A 81 -1.33 -11.88 4.82
CA ARG A 81 -1.59 -11.47 6.21
C ARG A 81 -0.88 -12.37 7.21
N ASP A 82 -1.01 -13.69 7.04
CA ASP A 82 -0.39 -14.68 7.93
C ASP A 82 1.15 -14.65 7.90
N LYS A 83 1.75 -13.99 6.91
CA LYS A 83 3.19 -13.91 6.70
C LYS A 83 3.78 -12.56 7.10
N ALA A 84 2.96 -11.54 7.35
CA ALA A 84 3.42 -10.22 7.76
C ALA A 84 3.95 -10.28 9.21
N LYS A 85 5.27 -10.11 9.38
CA LYS A 85 5.96 -10.16 10.69
C LYS A 85 6.60 -8.83 11.11
N GLN A 86 6.45 -7.79 10.30
CA GLN A 86 7.10 -6.48 10.52
C GLN A 86 6.10 -5.48 11.12
N PRO A 87 6.57 -4.46 11.87
CA PRO A 87 5.72 -3.34 12.25
C PRO A 87 5.17 -2.69 10.97
N SER A 88 3.85 -2.58 10.91
CA SER A 88 3.09 -2.06 9.77
C SER A 88 2.41 -0.74 10.10
N GLY A 89 1.78 -0.11 9.12
CA GLY A 89 1.09 1.17 9.29
C GLY A 89 2.02 2.29 9.77
N VAL A 90 1.56 3.09 10.73
CA VAL A 90 2.27 4.26 11.26
C VAL A 90 3.66 3.89 11.83
N GLU A 91 3.76 2.81 12.60
CA GLU A 91 5.03 2.37 13.20
C GLU A 91 6.03 1.91 12.13
N GLY A 92 5.56 1.17 11.13
CA GLY A 92 6.36 0.75 9.99
C GLY A 92 6.89 1.93 9.19
N LEU A 93 6.02 2.90 8.88
CA LEU A 93 6.40 4.12 8.17
C LEU A 93 7.38 4.98 8.96
N ALA A 94 7.19 5.14 10.27
CA ALA A 94 8.13 5.87 11.13
C ALA A 94 9.53 5.20 11.14
N GLY A 95 9.58 3.86 11.14
CA GLY A 95 10.83 3.11 11.03
C GLY A 95 11.53 3.28 9.67
N LEU A 96 10.76 3.45 8.58
CA LEU A 96 11.30 3.71 7.24
C LEU A 96 11.86 5.14 7.10
N PHE A 97 11.27 6.11 7.80
CA PHE A 97 11.61 7.52 7.71
C PHE A 97 11.95 8.11 9.10
N PRO A 98 13.07 7.71 9.74
CA PRO A 98 13.39 8.09 11.11
C PRO A 98 13.60 9.60 11.30
N SER A 99 13.90 10.33 10.23
CA SER A 99 14.08 11.79 10.25
C SER A 99 12.79 12.57 9.99
N ALA A 100 11.68 11.90 9.66
CA ALA A 100 10.40 12.55 9.39
C ALA A 100 9.68 12.88 10.70
N SER A 101 8.96 14.01 10.72
CA SER A 101 8.17 14.40 11.88
C SER A 101 6.91 13.54 12.02
N ALA A 102 6.41 13.37 13.24
CA ALA A 102 5.19 12.58 13.49
C ALA A 102 3.97 13.04 12.66
N PRO A 103 3.70 14.35 12.46
CA PRO A 103 2.62 14.80 11.59
C PRO A 103 2.81 14.38 10.13
N LEU A 104 4.05 14.31 9.65
CA LEU A 104 4.35 13.88 8.28
C LEU A 104 4.13 12.38 8.10
N ILE A 105 4.47 11.57 9.11
CA ILE A 105 4.16 10.14 9.11
C ILE A 105 2.65 9.90 9.16
N ASP A 106 1.91 10.65 9.99
CA ASP A 106 0.44 10.56 10.05
C ASP A 106 -0.21 10.93 8.71
N LEU A 107 0.24 12.04 8.10
CA LEU A 107 -0.20 12.42 6.75
C LEU A 107 0.09 11.31 5.74
N LEU A 108 1.31 10.78 5.73
CA LEU A 108 1.70 9.73 4.79
C LEU A 108 0.82 8.50 4.97
N HIS A 109 0.60 8.05 6.21
CA HIS A 109 -0.26 6.90 6.52
C HIS A 109 -1.69 7.08 6.00
N ARG A 110 -2.25 8.29 6.11
CA ARG A 110 -3.60 8.60 5.59
C ARG A 110 -3.67 8.71 4.07
N LEU A 111 -2.55 9.00 3.42
CA LEU A 111 -2.47 9.04 1.96
C LEU A 111 -2.34 7.66 1.34
N VAL A 112 -1.86 6.65 2.08
CA VAL A 112 -1.75 5.27 1.59
C VAL A 112 -2.61 4.27 2.39
N PRO A 113 -3.96 4.41 2.40
CA PRO A 113 -4.86 3.42 3.00
C PRO A 113 -5.06 2.22 2.06
N PHE A 114 -5.10 1.00 2.62
CA PHE A 114 -5.36 -0.20 1.81
C PHE A 114 -6.78 -0.18 1.23
#